data_AF-A0A8H5LXD2-F1
#
_entry.id   AF-A0A8H5LXD2-F1
#
_cell.length_a   1.000
_cell.length_b   1.000
_cell.length_c   1.000
_cell.angle_alpha   90.00
_cell.angle_beta   90.00
_cell.angle_gamma   90.00
#
_symmetry.space_group_name_H-M   'P 1'
#
loop_
_entity.id
_entity.type
_entity.pdbx_description
1 polymer ?
#
loop_
_entity_poly.entity_id
_entity_poly.type
_entity_poly.pdbx_seq_one_letter_code
_entity_poly.pdbx_strand_id
1 'polypeptide(L)'
;MPSDLNQKLFLGKLPEGLKFTITEVTPWAEGGGTFGQWGAVFYTANGVSLSNYGGKVYGHLDLPLEVDVSKDVVKLGGTKLVAQNGVYVSGQGGKIDIKYHIEGTTMVDGESIEICGDGFISVSASDWGGFARPDYSNVTYTWAGEPPVNASLGVPSTIAGMPDDIYIVFAINPKENKLGVTTTTHRDLVSTIIDYALKGVFWANSKLFGWAIGKFM
;
A
#
# COMPACT_ATOMS: atom_id res chain seq x y z
N MET A 1 -8.55 6.57 24.98
CA MET A 1 -8.64 5.37 24.12
C MET A 1 -7.51 5.47 23.10
N PRO A 2 -6.85 4.36 22.72
CA PRO A 2 -5.91 4.37 21.60
C PRO A 2 -6.61 5.00 20.39
N SER A 3 -6.02 6.02 19.77
CA SER A 3 -6.59 6.56 18.54
C SER A 3 -6.51 5.52 17.43
N ASP A 4 -7.35 5.69 16.42
CA ASP A 4 -7.22 4.96 15.17
C ASP A 4 -5.79 5.01 14.62
N LEU A 5 -5.39 3.96 13.89
CA LEU A 5 -4.19 3.95 13.09
C LEU A 5 -4.56 4.20 11.63
N ASN A 6 -4.15 5.34 11.10
CA ASN A 6 -4.42 5.70 9.70
C ASN A 6 -3.14 5.59 8.88
N GLN A 7 -3.21 4.91 7.74
CA GLN A 7 -2.12 4.82 6.77
C GLN A 7 -2.61 5.30 5.42
N LYS A 8 -1.98 6.34 4.84
CA LYS A 8 -2.28 6.72 3.46
C LYS A 8 -1.38 5.97 2.51
N LEU A 9 -1.96 5.57 1.38
CA LEU A 9 -1.29 4.85 0.31
C LEU A 9 -1.26 5.73 -0.93
N PHE A 10 -0.07 5.92 -1.48
CA PHE A 10 0.16 6.65 -2.72
C PHE A 10 0.83 5.75 -3.75
N LEU A 11 0.54 6.02 -5.01
CA LEU A 11 1.17 5.40 -6.17
C LEU A 11 2.00 6.47 -6.87
N GLY A 12 3.29 6.19 -7.07
CA GLY A 12 4.13 6.95 -8.00
C GLY A 12 3.69 6.69 -9.43
N LYS A 13 3.90 7.67 -10.31
CA LYS A 13 3.53 7.58 -11.73
C LYS A 13 4.03 6.29 -12.37
N LEU A 14 3.15 5.66 -13.13
CA LEU A 14 3.50 4.52 -13.97
C LEU A 14 4.16 4.98 -15.28
N PRO A 15 5.02 4.14 -15.88
CA PRO A 15 5.45 4.30 -17.27
C PRO A 15 4.26 4.53 -18.21
N GLU A 16 4.47 5.37 -19.22
CA GLU A 16 3.42 5.75 -20.17
C GLU A 16 2.87 4.52 -20.90
N GLY A 17 1.55 4.46 -21.03
CA GLY A 17 0.85 3.34 -21.66
C GLY A 17 0.49 2.19 -20.71
N LEU A 18 0.96 2.22 -19.46
CA LEU A 18 0.49 1.30 -18.41
C LEU A 18 -0.71 1.87 -17.64
N LYS A 19 -1.60 0.97 -17.22
CA LYS A 19 -2.76 1.27 -16.38
C LYS A 19 -2.64 0.59 -15.03
N PHE A 20 -3.16 1.23 -13.98
CA PHE A 20 -3.28 0.64 -12.65
C PHE A 20 -4.74 0.57 -12.25
N THR A 21 -5.18 -0.62 -11.85
CA THR A 21 -6.57 -0.87 -11.50
C THR A 21 -6.65 -1.60 -10.17
N ILE A 22 -7.37 -1.05 -9.20
CA ILE A 22 -7.73 -1.79 -7.99
C ILE A 22 -8.90 -2.71 -8.34
N THR A 23 -8.71 -4.02 -8.17
CA THR A 23 -9.68 -5.04 -8.57
C THR A 23 -10.49 -5.55 -7.39
N GLU A 24 -9.92 -5.55 -6.18
CA GLU A 24 -10.58 -6.01 -4.96
C GLU A 24 -10.08 -5.21 -3.75
N VAL A 25 -10.98 -4.92 -2.81
CA VAL A 25 -10.63 -4.41 -1.49
C VAL A 25 -11.41 -5.22 -0.45
N THR A 26 -10.68 -5.84 0.47
CA THR A 26 -11.22 -6.75 1.48
C THR A 26 -10.79 -6.28 2.86
N PRO A 27 -11.65 -5.53 3.58
CA PRO A 27 -11.42 -5.24 4.98
C PRO A 27 -11.72 -6.46 5.84
N TRP A 28 -10.82 -6.76 6.76
CA TRP A 28 -10.94 -7.85 7.72
C TRP A 28 -10.77 -7.32 9.14
N ALA A 29 -11.65 -7.76 10.03
CA ALA A 29 -11.55 -7.52 11.46
C ALA A 29 -12.17 -8.71 12.19
N GLU A 30 -11.51 -9.20 13.23
CA GLU A 30 -11.98 -10.36 13.99
C GLU A 30 -13.36 -10.11 14.62
N GLY A 31 -14.19 -11.16 14.64
CA GLY A 31 -15.57 -11.11 15.10
C GLY A 31 -15.73 -11.04 16.62
N GLY A 32 -16.84 -10.44 17.08
CA GLY A 32 -17.24 -10.42 18.50
C GLY A 32 -18.34 -9.39 18.79
N GLY A 33 -19.57 -9.84 19.10
CA GLY A 33 -20.69 -8.93 19.34
C GLY A 33 -21.13 -8.11 18.10
N THR A 34 -22.03 -7.15 18.28
CA THR A 34 -22.69 -6.41 17.17
C THR A 34 -21.72 -5.56 16.32
N PHE A 35 -20.59 -5.11 16.88
CA PHE A 35 -19.59 -4.28 16.20
C PHE A 35 -18.12 -4.76 16.30
N GLY A 36 -17.85 -5.89 16.95
CA GLY A 36 -16.46 -6.36 17.11
C GLY A 36 -15.67 -5.61 18.18
N GLN A 37 -14.51 -6.14 18.53
CA GLN A 37 -13.46 -5.36 19.21
C GLN A 37 -12.64 -4.52 18.23
N TRP A 38 -12.72 -4.88 16.94
CA TRP A 38 -11.85 -4.38 15.88
C TRP A 38 -12.63 -3.83 14.70
N GLY A 39 -12.02 -2.85 14.05
CA GLY A 39 -12.47 -2.29 12.80
C GLY A 39 -11.35 -2.13 11.79
N ALA A 40 -11.67 -2.30 10.52
CA ALA A 40 -10.79 -1.99 9.42
C ALA A 40 -11.60 -1.24 8.35
N VAL A 41 -11.13 -0.06 7.96
CA VAL A 41 -11.78 0.78 6.94
C VAL A 41 -10.77 1.08 5.84
N PHE A 42 -11.18 0.89 4.59
CA PHE A 42 -10.52 1.49 3.44
C PHE A 42 -11.37 2.64 2.93
N TYR A 43 -10.73 3.75 2.57
CA TYR A 43 -11.37 4.88 1.89
C TYR A 43 -10.61 5.24 0.63
N THR A 44 -11.33 5.45 -0.47
CA THR A 44 -10.78 5.90 -1.75
C THR A 44 -10.35 7.36 -1.67
N ALA A 45 -9.62 7.83 -2.70
CA ALA A 45 -9.28 9.24 -2.83
C ALA A 45 -10.51 10.17 -2.84
N ASN A 46 -11.66 9.68 -3.33
CA ASN A 46 -12.92 10.43 -3.45
C ASN A 46 -13.81 10.31 -2.19
N GLY A 47 -13.34 9.66 -1.12
CA GLY A 47 -14.04 9.58 0.16
C GLY A 47 -15.09 8.46 0.25
N VAL A 48 -15.22 7.60 -0.76
CA VAL A 48 -16.04 6.37 -0.66
C VAL A 48 -15.31 5.35 0.19
N SER A 49 -16.01 4.65 1.09
CA SER A 49 -15.36 3.72 2.02
C SER A 49 -16.03 2.35 2.07
N LEU A 50 -15.20 1.32 2.26
CA LEU A 50 -15.61 -0.04 2.64
C LEU A 50 -15.00 -0.35 4.00
N SER A 51 -15.79 -0.89 4.90
CA SER A 51 -15.38 -1.16 6.27
C SER A 51 -15.79 -2.55 6.72
N ASN A 52 -15.03 -3.11 7.64
CA ASN A 52 -15.39 -4.31 8.39
C ASN A 52 -15.31 -3.99 9.87
N TYR A 53 -16.39 -4.24 10.61
CA TYR A 53 -16.44 -4.13 12.06
C TYR A 53 -17.01 -5.43 12.62
N GLY A 54 -16.20 -6.15 13.40
CA GLY A 54 -16.63 -7.39 14.04
C GLY A 54 -17.06 -8.48 13.06
N GLY A 55 -16.42 -8.59 11.90
CA GLY A 55 -16.74 -9.56 10.87
C GLY A 55 -17.90 -9.15 9.95
N LYS A 56 -18.51 -7.97 10.16
CA LYS A 56 -19.57 -7.44 9.30
C LYS A 56 -19.04 -6.35 8.40
N VAL A 57 -19.28 -6.49 7.10
CA VAL A 57 -18.87 -5.50 6.09
C VAL A 57 -19.95 -4.43 5.91
N TYR A 58 -19.55 -3.16 5.88
CA TYR A 58 -20.40 -1.99 5.64
C TYR A 58 -19.82 -1.11 4.55
N GLY A 59 -20.70 -0.47 3.78
CA GLY A 59 -20.32 0.33 2.63
C GLY A 59 -20.21 -0.50 1.35
N HIS A 60 -19.90 0.18 0.25
CA HIS A 60 -19.72 -0.42 -1.06
C HIS A 60 -18.64 0.34 -1.82
N LEU A 61 -17.88 -0.36 -2.64
CA LEU A 61 -16.93 0.22 -3.59
C LEU A 61 -17.29 -0.31 -4.97
N ASP A 62 -17.50 0.60 -5.90
CA ASP A 62 -17.62 0.27 -7.31
C ASP A 62 -16.22 -0.13 -7.82
N LEU A 63 -16.01 -1.43 -7.97
CA LEU A 63 -14.77 -2.03 -8.48
C LEU A 63 -15.04 -2.70 -9.83
N PRO A 64 -14.07 -2.73 -10.77
CA PRO A 64 -12.70 -2.23 -10.61
C PRO A 64 -12.59 -0.69 -10.57
N LEU A 65 -11.63 -0.18 -9.80
CA LEU A 65 -11.31 1.24 -9.73
C LEU A 65 -10.02 1.54 -10.50
N GLU A 66 -10.16 2.18 -11.66
CA GLU A 66 -9.02 2.71 -12.42
C GLU A 66 -8.43 3.93 -11.71
N VAL A 67 -7.12 3.94 -11.53
CA VAL A 67 -6.39 5.03 -10.89
C VAL A 67 -5.82 5.96 -11.96
N ASP A 68 -6.09 7.26 -11.84
CA ASP A 68 -5.50 8.29 -12.70
C ASP A 68 -4.00 8.45 -12.43
N VAL A 69 -3.18 7.73 -13.21
CA VAL A 69 -1.72 7.72 -13.15
C VAL A 69 -1.06 8.84 -13.97
N SER A 70 -1.83 9.83 -14.45
CA SER A 70 -1.28 10.98 -15.20
C SER A 70 -0.39 11.91 -14.36
N LYS A 71 -0.54 11.86 -13.03
CA LYS A 71 0.20 12.68 -12.06
C LYS A 71 1.40 11.91 -11.52
N ASP A 72 2.48 12.63 -11.21
CA ASP A 72 3.72 12.06 -10.63
C ASP A 72 3.48 11.23 -9.37
N VAL A 73 2.50 11.66 -8.56
CA VAL A 73 2.04 10.93 -7.37
C VAL A 73 0.52 11.04 -7.30
N VAL A 74 -0.15 9.90 -7.17
CA VAL A 74 -1.60 9.80 -7.00
C VAL A 74 -1.93 9.08 -5.69
N LYS A 75 -2.98 9.52 -5.00
CA LYS A 75 -3.46 8.85 -3.79
C LYS A 75 -4.29 7.63 -4.22
N LEU A 76 -3.88 6.44 -3.83
CA LEU A 76 -4.68 5.22 -4.02
C LEU A 76 -5.89 5.21 -3.08
N GLY A 77 -5.63 5.64 -1.84
CA GLY A 77 -6.64 5.68 -0.79
C GLY A 77 -5.96 5.82 0.56
N GLY A 78 -6.67 5.41 1.60
CA GLY A 78 -6.05 5.18 2.89
C GLY A 78 -6.83 4.16 3.69
N THR A 79 -6.17 3.67 4.73
CA THR A 79 -6.72 2.72 5.66
C THR A 79 -6.88 3.36 7.03
N LYS A 80 -7.82 2.82 7.79
CA LYS A 80 -8.06 3.16 9.18
C LYS A 80 -8.33 1.87 9.95
N LEU A 81 -7.42 1.53 10.85
CA LEU A 81 -7.54 0.39 11.77
C LEU A 81 -7.98 0.90 13.14
N VAL A 82 -9.02 0.28 13.69
CA VAL A 82 -9.79 0.79 14.84
C VAL A 82 -9.85 -0.24 15.95
N ALA A 83 -9.58 0.18 17.18
CA ALA A 83 -9.89 -0.57 18.40
C ALA A 83 -11.20 -0.04 19.02
N GLN A 84 -12.32 -0.70 18.75
CA GLN A 84 -13.66 -0.17 19.05
C GLN A 84 -14.00 -0.09 20.55
N ASN A 85 -13.58 -1.08 21.33
CA ASN A 85 -13.85 -1.13 22.78
C ASN A 85 -12.71 -0.53 23.62
N GLY A 86 -11.81 0.22 22.97
CA GLY A 86 -10.72 0.94 23.63
C GLY A 86 -9.87 0.06 24.54
N VAL A 87 -9.75 0.49 25.79
CA VAL A 87 -8.67 0.22 26.76
C VAL A 87 -8.38 -1.25 27.13
N TYR A 88 -9.23 -2.18 26.70
CA TYR A 88 -9.13 -3.61 27.02
C TYR A 88 -8.88 -4.50 25.81
N VAL A 89 -8.65 -3.91 24.63
CA VAL A 89 -8.50 -4.64 23.38
C VAL A 89 -7.01 -4.78 23.04
N SER A 90 -6.52 -6.01 23.03
CA SER A 90 -5.13 -6.35 22.66
C SER A 90 -5.10 -7.39 21.55
N GLY A 91 -4.05 -7.37 20.73
CA GLY A 91 -3.84 -8.30 19.62
C GLY A 91 -3.66 -7.59 18.28
N GLN A 92 -3.64 -8.36 17.20
CA GLN A 92 -3.20 -7.89 15.88
C GLN A 92 -4.11 -6.80 15.25
N GLY A 93 -5.38 -6.77 15.63
CA GLY A 93 -6.33 -5.80 15.13
C GLY A 93 -6.93 -6.12 13.76
N GLY A 94 -7.41 -5.09 13.07
CA GLY A 94 -7.93 -5.21 11.71
C GLY A 94 -6.83 -5.24 10.65
N LYS A 95 -7.22 -5.60 9.44
CA LYS A 95 -6.35 -5.63 8.24
C LYS A 95 -7.14 -5.21 7.01
N ILE A 96 -6.48 -4.56 6.07
CA ILE A 96 -7.04 -4.24 4.75
C ILE A 96 -6.21 -4.95 3.69
N ASP A 97 -6.87 -5.75 2.86
CA ASP A 97 -6.27 -6.44 1.73
C ASP A 97 -6.75 -5.75 0.43
N ILE A 98 -5.83 -5.39 -0.46
CA ILE A 98 -6.10 -4.71 -1.73
C ILE A 98 -5.45 -5.52 -2.84
N LYS A 99 -6.24 -5.99 -3.82
CA LYS A 99 -5.71 -6.58 -5.05
C LYS A 99 -5.73 -5.54 -6.16
N TYR A 100 -4.71 -5.58 -7.00
CA TYR A 100 -4.61 -4.68 -8.13
C TYR A 100 -4.09 -5.43 -9.36
N HIS A 101 -4.36 -4.84 -10.52
CA HIS A 101 -3.91 -5.30 -11.82
C HIS A 101 -3.16 -4.16 -12.53
N ILE A 102 -2.07 -4.49 -13.20
CA ILE A 102 -1.36 -3.58 -14.10
C ILE A 102 -1.29 -4.23 -15.48
N GLU A 103 -1.74 -3.48 -16.48
CA GLU A 103 -1.68 -3.89 -17.87
C GLU A 103 -1.29 -2.73 -18.79
N GLY A 104 -0.76 -3.09 -19.96
CA GLY A 104 -0.52 -2.16 -21.06
C GLY A 104 0.81 -2.40 -21.75
N THR A 105 1.15 -1.46 -22.62
CA THR A 105 2.42 -1.48 -23.35
C THR A 105 3.10 -0.14 -23.15
N THR A 106 4.39 -0.19 -22.83
CA THR A 106 5.22 0.99 -22.58
C THR A 106 6.51 0.89 -23.37
N MET A 107 7.10 2.04 -23.64
CA MET A 107 8.40 2.15 -24.31
C MET A 107 9.49 2.44 -23.28
N VAL A 108 10.55 1.63 -23.26
CA VAL A 108 11.75 1.87 -22.45
C VAL A 108 12.97 1.71 -23.35
N ASP A 109 13.83 2.72 -23.43
CA ASP A 109 15.02 2.73 -24.28
C ASP A 109 14.77 2.35 -25.77
N GLY A 110 13.57 2.68 -26.28
CA GLY A 110 13.16 2.37 -27.65
C GLY A 110 12.62 0.95 -27.86
N GLU A 111 12.56 0.14 -26.81
CA GLU A 111 11.96 -1.20 -26.84
C GLU A 111 10.53 -1.16 -26.29
N SER A 112 9.63 -1.90 -26.95
CA SER A 112 8.24 -2.06 -26.54
C SER A 112 8.13 -3.21 -25.53
N ILE A 113 7.65 -2.89 -24.34
CA ILE A 113 7.48 -3.85 -23.24
C ILE A 113 6.01 -3.95 -22.92
N GLU A 114 5.46 -5.16 -23.05
CA GLU A 114 4.10 -5.48 -22.63
C GLU A 114 4.10 -5.98 -21.18
N ILE A 115 3.22 -5.41 -20.37
CA ILE A 115 3.01 -5.78 -18.98
C ILE A 115 1.56 -6.21 -18.83
N CYS A 116 1.33 -7.33 -18.15
CA CYS A 116 0.01 -7.81 -17.74
C CYS A 116 0.21 -8.67 -16.50
N GLY A 117 -0.31 -8.22 -15.35
CA GLY A 117 -0.10 -8.96 -14.12
C GLY A 117 -0.85 -8.40 -12.93
N ASP A 118 -1.02 -9.26 -11.92
CA ASP A 118 -1.67 -8.93 -10.67
C ASP A 118 -0.65 -8.69 -9.56
N GLY A 119 -1.05 -7.89 -8.60
CA GLY A 119 -0.33 -7.71 -7.35
C GLY A 119 -1.29 -7.49 -6.18
N PHE A 120 -0.68 -7.34 -5.02
CA PHE A 120 -1.41 -7.24 -3.76
C PHE A 120 -0.74 -6.26 -2.81
N ILE A 121 -1.55 -5.57 -2.01
CA ILE A 121 -1.14 -4.72 -0.90
C ILE A 121 -1.98 -5.12 0.33
N SER A 122 -1.33 -5.47 1.44
CA SER A 122 -1.95 -5.63 2.74
C SER A 122 -1.50 -4.53 3.67
N VAL A 123 -2.43 -3.90 4.36
CA VAL A 123 -2.14 -2.97 5.45
C VAL A 123 -2.64 -3.55 6.76
N SER A 124 -1.73 -3.71 7.71
CA SER A 124 -1.99 -4.25 9.05
C SER A 124 -1.21 -3.45 10.10
N ALA A 125 -1.35 -3.80 11.37
CA ALA A 125 -0.57 -3.24 12.46
C ALA A 125 0.27 -4.33 13.14
N SER A 126 1.26 -3.92 13.93
CA SER A 126 1.73 -4.76 15.03
C SER A 126 0.63 -4.92 16.09
N ASP A 127 0.85 -5.77 17.08
CA ASP A 127 -0.11 -5.95 18.17
C ASP A 127 -0.41 -4.64 18.90
N TRP A 128 -1.67 -4.44 19.23
CA TRP A 128 -2.11 -3.37 20.12
C TRP A 128 -1.98 -3.86 21.57
N GLY A 129 -1.53 -2.97 22.46
CA GLY A 129 -1.28 -3.30 23.87
C GLY A 129 -2.37 -2.84 24.83
N GLY A 130 -3.66 -2.85 24.44
CA GLY A 130 -4.78 -2.39 25.27
C GLY A 130 -4.80 -0.87 25.48
N PHE A 131 -3.93 -0.38 26.36
CA PHE A 131 -3.69 1.06 26.57
C PHE A 131 -2.73 1.65 25.54
N ALA A 132 -1.93 0.81 24.88
CA ALA A 132 -0.94 1.22 23.92
C ALA A 132 -1.45 1.09 22.48
N ARG A 133 -1.01 2.03 21.64
CA ARG A 133 -1.12 1.94 20.18
C ARG A 133 -0.10 0.92 19.65
N PRO A 134 -0.30 0.37 18.45
CA PRO A 134 0.71 -0.47 17.82
C PRO A 134 1.97 0.36 17.55
N ASP A 135 3.13 -0.27 17.68
CA ASP A 135 4.42 0.35 17.37
C ASP A 135 4.64 0.53 15.86
N TYR A 136 3.99 -0.29 15.03
CA TYR A 136 4.18 -0.29 13.58
C TYR A 136 2.88 -0.39 12.79
N SER A 137 2.83 0.33 11.67
CA SER A 137 1.95 0.11 10.54
C SER A 137 2.70 -0.73 9.50
N ASN A 138 2.21 -1.91 9.18
CA ASN A 138 2.84 -2.84 8.25
C ASN A 138 2.13 -2.78 6.91
N VAL A 139 2.87 -2.45 5.85
CA VAL A 139 2.40 -2.46 4.46
C VAL A 139 3.15 -3.55 3.70
N THR A 140 2.49 -4.69 3.52
CA THR A 140 3.01 -5.82 2.76
C THR A 140 2.57 -5.72 1.31
N TYR A 141 3.47 -5.86 0.34
CA TYR A 141 3.13 -5.77 -1.07
C TYR A 141 3.82 -6.83 -1.92
N THR A 142 3.20 -7.20 -3.03
CA THR A 142 3.72 -8.17 -4.02
C THR A 142 3.38 -7.71 -5.44
N TRP A 143 4.17 -8.16 -6.40
CA TRP A 143 3.90 -8.02 -7.84
C TRP A 143 4.17 -9.33 -8.57
N ALA A 144 3.28 -9.73 -9.49
CA ALA A 144 3.47 -10.82 -10.45
C ALA A 144 4.00 -12.16 -9.88
N GLY A 145 3.54 -12.53 -8.68
CA GLY A 145 3.94 -13.79 -8.03
C GLY A 145 5.29 -13.75 -7.32
N GLU A 146 5.98 -12.61 -7.30
CA GLU A 146 7.19 -12.41 -6.51
C GLU A 146 6.91 -12.51 -5.00
N PRO A 147 7.91 -12.91 -4.18
CA PRO A 147 7.76 -12.97 -2.73
C PRO A 147 7.30 -11.63 -2.12
N PRO A 148 6.41 -11.64 -1.11
CA PRO A 148 5.97 -10.43 -0.45
C PRO A 148 7.10 -9.68 0.24
N VAL A 149 7.08 -8.35 0.11
CA VAL A 149 7.95 -7.43 0.84
C VAL A 149 7.11 -6.66 1.84
N ASN A 150 7.62 -6.49 3.06
CA ASN A 150 6.96 -5.70 4.10
C ASN A 150 7.71 -4.39 4.36
N ALA A 151 7.01 -3.27 4.23
CA ALA A 151 7.44 -1.97 4.75
C ALA A 151 6.82 -1.78 6.14
N SER A 152 7.65 -1.72 7.17
CA SER A 152 7.22 -1.49 8.55
C SER A 152 7.47 -0.03 8.92
N LEU A 153 6.39 0.73 9.11
CA LEU A 153 6.40 2.16 9.38
C LEU A 153 6.17 2.40 10.87
N GLY A 154 7.12 3.06 11.52
CA GLY A 154 7.02 3.40 12.94
C GLY A 154 5.83 4.31 13.21
N VAL A 155 5.04 3.96 14.22
CA VAL A 155 3.94 4.80 14.70
C VAL A 155 4.48 5.69 15.82
N PRO A 156 4.38 7.02 15.72
CA PRO A 156 4.82 7.89 16.80
C PRO A 156 4.04 7.61 18.08
N SER A 157 4.75 7.57 19.22
CA SER A 157 4.19 7.24 20.54
C SER A 157 3.18 8.25 21.11
N THR A 158 2.83 9.28 20.32
CA THR A 158 1.82 10.26 20.70
C THR A 158 0.41 9.75 20.41
N ILE A 159 -0.58 10.25 21.15
CA ILE A 159 -1.99 9.84 21.03
C ILE A 159 -2.55 10.13 19.63
N ALA A 160 -2.00 11.09 18.88
CA ALA A 160 -2.47 11.44 17.53
C ALA A 160 -1.45 11.12 16.43
N GLY A 161 -0.30 10.51 16.77
CA GLY A 161 0.76 10.23 15.81
C GLY A 161 0.29 9.30 14.70
N MET A 162 0.64 9.54 13.45
CA MET A 162 0.37 8.60 12.37
C MET A 162 1.71 8.16 11.78
N PRO A 163 1.79 6.92 11.25
CA PRO A 163 2.93 6.55 10.43
C PRO A 163 3.04 7.51 9.24
N ASP A 164 4.26 7.63 8.70
CA ASP A 164 4.47 8.38 7.47
C ASP A 164 3.61 7.82 6.33
N ASP A 165 3.24 8.69 5.39
CA ASP A 165 2.58 8.28 4.15
C ASP A 165 3.53 7.37 3.35
N ILE A 166 2.99 6.28 2.76
CA ILE A 166 3.79 5.36 1.94
C ILE A 166 3.52 5.58 0.45
N TYR A 167 4.58 5.59 -0.34
CA TYR A 167 4.57 5.74 -1.79
C TYR A 167 5.03 4.43 -2.42
N ILE A 168 4.15 3.78 -3.17
CA ILE A 168 4.42 2.57 -3.94
C ILE A 168 4.86 3.01 -5.33
N VAL A 169 6.02 2.54 -5.78
CA VAL A 169 6.60 2.92 -7.07
C VAL A 169 6.89 1.67 -7.88
N PHE A 170 6.46 1.69 -9.14
CA PHE A 170 6.76 0.62 -10.09
C PHE A 170 7.89 1.07 -11.02
N ALA A 171 8.76 0.13 -11.36
CA ALA A 171 9.96 0.36 -12.13
C ALA A 171 10.12 -0.74 -13.18
N ILE A 172 10.56 -0.41 -14.39
CA ILE A 172 10.82 -1.43 -15.42
C ILE A 172 12.31 -1.73 -15.46
N ASN A 173 12.64 -3.02 -15.52
CA ASN A 173 13.97 -3.50 -15.90
C ASN A 173 13.96 -3.74 -17.42
N PRO A 174 14.53 -2.83 -18.25
CA PRO A 174 14.54 -3.03 -19.70
C PRO A 174 15.40 -4.23 -20.12
N LYS A 175 16.38 -4.65 -19.31
CA LYS A 175 17.23 -5.80 -19.65
C LYS A 175 16.52 -7.14 -19.48
N GLU A 176 15.58 -7.19 -18.54
CA GLU A 176 14.85 -8.41 -18.19
C GLU A 176 13.40 -8.39 -18.65
N ASN A 177 12.93 -7.28 -19.24
CA ASN A 177 11.53 -7.04 -19.58
C ASN A 177 10.57 -7.33 -18.42
N LYS A 178 10.93 -6.87 -17.22
CA LYS A 178 10.17 -7.09 -15.99
C LYS A 178 9.78 -5.78 -15.34
N LEU A 179 8.56 -5.72 -14.82
CA LEU A 179 8.15 -4.70 -13.87
C LEU A 179 8.57 -5.15 -12.46
N GLY A 180 9.16 -4.25 -11.69
CA GLY A 180 9.43 -4.39 -10.26
C GLY A 180 8.61 -3.38 -9.46
N VAL A 181 8.44 -3.64 -8.18
CA VAL A 181 7.70 -2.76 -7.25
C VAL A 181 8.55 -2.45 -6.04
N THR A 182 8.45 -1.23 -5.54
CA THR A 182 9.07 -0.85 -4.29
C THR A 182 8.31 0.25 -3.55
N THR A 183 8.78 0.61 -2.35
CA THR A 183 8.16 1.61 -1.50
C THR A 183 9.17 2.60 -0.91
N THR A 184 8.68 3.81 -0.61
CA THR A 184 9.40 4.83 0.17
C THR A 184 8.41 5.62 1.00
N THR A 185 8.88 6.31 2.05
CA THR A 185 8.11 7.31 2.81
C THR A 185 8.47 8.75 2.43
N HIS A 186 9.48 8.92 1.59
CA HIS A 186 10.00 10.22 1.17
C HIS A 186 9.39 10.63 -0.19
N ARG A 187 8.44 11.56 -0.16
CA ARG A 187 7.74 12.03 -1.36
C ARG A 187 8.68 12.60 -2.43
N ASP A 188 9.70 13.33 -2.00
CA ASP A 188 10.70 13.96 -2.83
C ASP A 188 11.55 12.94 -3.60
N LEU A 189 11.76 11.75 -3.03
CA LEU A 189 12.49 10.67 -3.70
C LEU A 189 11.68 9.97 -4.77
N VAL A 190 10.34 10.07 -4.79
CA VAL A 190 9.50 9.35 -5.77
C VAL A 190 9.87 9.69 -7.22
N SER A 191 10.07 10.97 -7.52
CA SER A 191 10.46 11.42 -8.87
C SER A 191 11.85 10.90 -9.27
N THR A 192 12.81 10.97 -8.36
CA THR A 192 14.17 10.43 -8.53
C THR A 192 14.13 8.93 -8.77
N ILE A 193 13.28 8.20 -8.04
CA ILE A 193 13.11 6.77 -8.23
C ILE A 193 12.56 6.49 -9.63
N ILE A 194 11.48 7.15 -10.04
CA ILE A 194 10.90 6.96 -11.38
C ILE A 194 11.93 7.24 -12.49
N ASP A 195 12.71 8.31 -12.38
CA ASP A 195 13.73 8.66 -13.39
C ASP A 195 14.83 7.61 -13.50
N TYR A 196 15.36 7.12 -12.37
CA TYR A 196 16.38 6.07 -12.38
C TYR A 196 15.84 4.71 -12.82
N ALA A 197 14.57 4.42 -12.52
CA ALA A 197 13.87 3.24 -13.00
C ALA A 197 13.76 3.23 -14.52
N LEU A 198 13.28 4.34 -15.09
CA LEU A 198 13.15 4.47 -16.54
C LEU A 198 14.51 4.39 -17.26
N LYS A 199 15.59 4.82 -16.61
CA LYS A 199 16.96 4.73 -17.16
C LYS A 199 17.68 3.41 -16.88
N GLY A 200 17.03 2.43 -16.25
CA GLY A 200 17.63 1.14 -15.89
C GLY A 200 18.79 1.22 -14.87
N VAL A 201 19.01 2.38 -14.24
CA VAL A 201 20.15 2.64 -13.35
C VAL A 201 20.00 1.92 -12.02
N PHE A 202 18.75 1.65 -11.60
CA PHE A 202 18.46 0.96 -10.35
C PHE A 202 19.08 -0.41 -10.23
N TRP A 203 18.94 -1.21 -11.28
CA TRP A 203 19.39 -2.60 -11.30
C TRP A 203 20.92 -2.70 -11.33
N ALA A 204 21.61 -1.68 -11.83
CA ALA A 204 23.06 -1.60 -11.78
C ALA A 204 23.62 -1.25 -10.39
N ASN A 205 22.80 -0.64 -9.50
CA ASN A 205 23.25 -0.05 -8.23
C ASN A 205 22.38 -0.49 -7.03
N SER A 206 22.00 -1.77 -6.98
CA SER A 206 21.13 -2.34 -5.94
C SER A 206 21.59 -2.08 -4.48
N LYS A 207 22.89 -1.88 -4.24
CA LYS A 207 23.45 -1.52 -2.92
C LYS A 207 23.25 -0.06 -2.52
N LEU A 208 23.27 0.88 -3.46
CA LEU A 208 23.11 2.32 -3.18
C LEU A 208 21.68 2.66 -2.80
N PHE A 209 20.71 1.94 -3.37
CA PHE A 209 19.30 2.19 -3.13
C PHE A 209 18.68 1.29 -2.06
N GLY A 210 19.40 0.27 -1.56
CA GLY A 210 18.96 -0.53 -0.42
C GLY A 210 18.74 0.26 0.87
N TRP A 211 19.23 1.51 0.99
CA TRP A 211 18.88 2.41 2.10
C TRP A 211 17.54 3.11 1.89
N ALA A 212 17.21 3.52 0.65
CA ALA A 212 16.07 4.38 0.33
C ALA A 212 14.84 3.58 -0.09
N ILE A 213 15.07 2.32 -0.44
CA ILE A 213 14.18 1.44 -1.17
C ILE A 213 14.36 0.06 -0.55
N GLY A 214 13.37 -0.39 0.21
CA GLY A 214 13.36 -1.75 0.76
C GLY A 214 13.68 -2.76 -0.34
N LYS A 215 14.56 -3.74 -0.02
CA LYS A 215 15.16 -4.71 -0.95
C LYS A 215 14.34 -4.93 -2.23
N PHE A 216 14.93 -4.58 -3.38
CA PHE A 216 14.52 -5.16 -4.65
C PHE A 216 14.82 -6.66 -4.61
N MET A 217 13.78 -7.48 -4.79
CA MET A 217 13.92 -8.89 -5.16
C MET A 217 13.51 -9.03 -6.61
#